data_AF-A0AAV6SV54-F1
#
_entry.id   AF-A0AAV6SV54-F1
#
_cell.length_a   1.000
_cell.length_b   1.000
_cell.length_c   1.000
_cell.angle_alpha   90.00
_cell.angle_beta   90.00
_cell.angle_gamma   90.00
#
_symmetry.space_group_name_H-M   'P 1'
#
loop_
_entity.id
_entity.type
_entity.pdbx_description
1 polymer ?
#
loop_
_entity_poly.entity_id
_entity_poly.type
_entity_poly.pdbx_seq_one_letter_code
_entity_poly.pdbx_strand_id
1 'polypeptide(L)'
;MTFSFATSAALFLFFAAASCAPVHHSCADVRNSSLVLLRTVKSITAEIGPKEESNISSSLLWMEAKDGCDPSSLREKPAQCIEKILRVLVSYSVEMKELAGFQNCSEFAHKLKPVMEGLIKKMTTCLKSRTGMELHIKEEKPKPNDLWEKLVLCPYTMNRLFSFSVLTARVFAVGDPTRHGSTQNPPCSSG
;
A
#
# COMPACT_ATOMS: atom_id res chain seq x y z
N MET A 1 48.75 -1.47 63.34
CA MET A 1 47.35 -1.94 63.47
C MET A 1 46.52 -0.68 63.66
N THR A 2 45.74 -0.22 62.70
CA THR A 2 44.44 -0.77 62.29
C THR A 2 44.05 -0.30 60.88
N PHE A 3 43.39 -1.19 60.13
CA PHE A 3 42.82 -0.97 58.81
C PHE A 3 41.44 -0.31 58.92
N SER A 4 41.10 0.61 58.00
CA SER A 4 39.71 1.01 57.76
C SER A 4 39.53 1.40 56.29
N PHE A 5 39.26 0.40 55.44
CA PHE A 5 38.78 0.61 54.07
C PHE A 5 37.26 0.46 54.11
N ALA A 6 36.55 1.59 54.17
CA ALA A 6 35.10 1.61 54.01
C ALA A 6 34.76 1.57 52.52
N THR A 7 34.14 0.45 52.15
CA THR A 7 33.55 0.10 50.87
C THR A 7 32.41 1.05 50.51
N SER A 8 32.49 1.73 49.36
CA SER A 8 31.36 2.43 48.74
C SER A 8 31.34 2.18 47.23
N ALA A 9 31.03 0.95 46.84
CA ALA A 9 30.61 0.64 45.48
C ALA A 9 29.14 1.07 45.31
N ALA A 10 28.93 2.37 45.07
CA ALA A 10 27.60 2.89 44.76
C ALA A 10 27.29 2.66 43.28
N LEU A 11 26.31 1.79 43.07
CA LEU A 11 25.68 1.38 41.83
C LEU A 11 25.37 2.56 40.87
N PHE A 12 26.09 2.62 39.75
CA PHE A 12 25.58 3.27 38.53
C PHE A 12 24.80 2.25 37.70
N LEU A 13 23.60 1.91 38.17
CA LEU A 13 22.59 1.25 37.33
C LEU A 13 21.80 2.33 36.59
N PHE A 14 22.42 2.96 35.60
CA PHE A 14 21.67 3.58 34.51
C PHE A 14 21.19 2.45 33.60
N PHE A 15 20.12 1.76 34.02
CA PHE A 15 19.31 1.04 33.05
C PHE A 15 18.65 2.11 32.18
N ALA A 16 19.24 2.34 31.01
CA ALA A 16 18.54 2.90 29.87
C ALA A 16 17.33 2.00 29.64
N ALA A 17 16.18 2.40 30.16
CA ALA A 17 14.90 1.90 29.70
C ALA A 17 14.80 2.33 28.24
N ALA A 18 15.29 1.49 27.33
CA ALA A 18 14.90 1.52 25.94
C ALA A 18 13.39 1.31 25.97
N SER A 19 12.67 2.42 25.97
CA SER A 19 11.21 2.44 25.99
C SER A 19 10.77 1.81 24.69
N CYS A 20 10.50 0.50 24.73
CA CYS A 20 9.77 -0.24 23.71
C CYS A 20 8.30 0.18 23.74
N ALA A 21 8.03 1.49 23.75
CA ALA A 21 6.72 1.99 23.41
C ALA A 21 6.50 1.61 21.94
N PRO A 22 5.41 0.92 21.58
CA PRO A 22 5.11 0.63 20.20
C PRO A 22 4.98 1.97 19.48
N VAL A 23 6.00 2.34 18.72
CA VAL A 23 5.91 3.44 17.77
C VAL A 23 4.82 2.99 16.81
N HIS A 24 3.65 3.63 16.91
CA HIS A 24 2.56 3.45 15.97
C HIS A 24 3.10 3.88 14.60
N HIS A 25 3.66 2.94 13.85
CA HIS A 25 4.11 3.20 12.50
C HIS A 25 2.85 3.46 11.68
N SER A 26 2.63 4.72 11.31
CA SER A 26 1.59 5.21 10.38
C SER A 26 1.37 4.31 9.13
N CYS A 27 2.42 3.59 8.71
CA CYS A 27 2.37 2.66 7.58
C CYS A 27 1.80 1.27 7.92
N ALA A 28 1.67 0.90 9.19
CA ALA A 28 1.05 -0.36 9.61
C ALA A 28 -0.43 -0.41 9.20
N ASP A 29 -1.13 0.72 9.25
CA ASP A 29 -2.53 0.80 8.83
C ASP A 29 -2.72 0.66 7.31
N VAL A 30 -1.69 1.03 6.54
CA VAL A 30 -1.69 0.91 5.07
C VAL A 30 -1.75 -0.57 4.67
N ARG A 31 -1.05 -1.44 5.39
CA ARG A 31 -1.10 -2.89 5.17
C ARG A 31 -2.53 -3.41 5.21
N ASN A 32 -3.23 -3.17 6.32
CA ASN A 32 -4.58 -3.69 6.49
C ASN A 32 -5.53 -3.12 5.43
N SER A 33 -5.42 -1.83 5.10
CA SER A 33 -6.22 -1.22 4.04
C SER A 33 -5.90 -1.73 2.64
N SER A 34 -4.63 -2.03 2.33
CA SER A 34 -4.24 -2.63 1.04
C SER A 34 -4.82 -4.04 0.88
N LEU A 35 -4.88 -4.81 1.96
CA LEU A 35 -5.52 -6.13 1.96
C LEU A 35 -7.04 -6.03 1.81
N VAL A 36 -7.68 -5.02 2.41
CA VAL A 36 -9.11 -4.76 2.21
C VAL A 36 -9.36 -4.43 0.73
N LEU A 37 -8.57 -3.52 0.13
CA LEU A 37 -8.66 -3.24 -1.31
C LEU A 37 -8.54 -4.50 -2.15
N LEU A 38 -7.50 -5.30 -1.92
CA LEU A 38 -7.29 -6.56 -2.65
C LEU A 38 -8.50 -7.50 -2.54
N ARG A 39 -9.03 -7.71 -1.33
CA ARG A 39 -10.19 -8.60 -1.14
C ARG A 39 -11.44 -8.07 -1.83
N THR A 40 -11.72 -6.77 -1.72
CA THR A 40 -12.88 -6.14 -2.36
C THR A 40 -12.80 -6.23 -3.87
N VAL A 41 -11.65 -5.87 -4.45
CA VAL A 41 -11.45 -5.92 -5.91
C VAL A 41 -11.49 -7.36 -6.42
N LYS A 42 -10.93 -8.32 -5.66
CA LYS A 42 -11.02 -9.75 -5.99
C LYS A 42 -12.47 -10.24 -6.06
N SER A 43 -13.31 -9.86 -5.09
CA SER A 43 -14.75 -10.20 -5.10
C SER A 43 -15.43 -9.66 -6.36
N ILE A 44 -15.23 -8.36 -6.64
CA ILE A 44 -15.82 -7.69 -7.80
C ILE A 44 -15.36 -8.34 -9.12
N THR A 45 -14.07 -8.65 -9.22
CA THR A 45 -13.51 -9.27 -10.44
C THR A 45 -14.07 -10.67 -10.68
N ALA A 46 -14.36 -11.43 -9.61
CA ALA A 46 -15.03 -12.72 -9.71
C ALA A 46 -16.49 -12.60 -10.20
N GLU A 47 -17.18 -11.52 -9.85
CA GLU A 47 -18.55 -11.23 -10.29
C GLU A 47 -18.63 -10.81 -11.78
N ILE A 48 -17.59 -10.11 -12.28
CA ILE A 48 -17.55 -9.61 -13.67
C ILE A 48 -17.26 -10.72 -14.70
N GLY A 49 -16.60 -11.80 -14.27
CA GLY A 49 -16.19 -12.92 -15.12
C GLY A 49 -14.97 -12.62 -16.01
N PRO A 50 -14.35 -13.66 -16.60
CA PRO A 50 -13.24 -13.49 -17.52
C PRO A 50 -13.74 -12.80 -18.79
N LYS A 51 -13.05 -11.74 -19.23
CA LYS A 51 -13.33 -11.09 -20.52
C LYS A 51 -12.09 -11.00 -21.37
N GLU A 52 -12.30 -11.10 -22.68
CA GLU A 52 -11.26 -10.94 -23.70
C GLU A 52 -10.46 -9.66 -23.49
N GLU A 53 -9.15 -9.77 -23.67
CA GLU A 53 -8.24 -8.64 -23.75
C GLU A 53 -8.62 -7.80 -24.97
N SER A 54 -9.26 -6.67 -24.72
CA SER A 54 -9.45 -5.62 -25.72
C SER A 54 -8.31 -4.63 -25.61
N ASN A 55 -7.80 -4.18 -26.75
CA ASN A 55 -6.79 -3.13 -26.84
C ASN A 55 -7.41 -1.77 -26.49
N ILE A 56 -7.75 -1.58 -25.21
CA ILE A 56 -8.27 -0.32 -24.69
C ILE A 56 -7.10 0.56 -24.28
N SER A 57 -7.02 1.76 -24.88
CA SER A 57 -6.06 2.78 -24.50
C SER A 57 -6.56 3.55 -23.29
N SER A 58 -6.29 3.04 -22.09
CA SER A 58 -6.58 3.76 -20.86
C SER A 58 -5.50 4.78 -20.52
N SER A 59 -5.91 6.00 -20.12
CA SER A 59 -5.02 7.05 -19.61
C SER A 59 -4.55 6.82 -18.15
N LEU A 60 -4.90 5.68 -17.55
CA LEU A 60 -4.56 5.35 -16.17
C LEU A 60 -3.04 5.27 -15.97
N LEU A 61 -2.57 5.90 -14.90
CA LEU A 61 -1.21 5.69 -14.44
C LEU A 61 -1.02 4.22 -14.06
N TRP A 62 0.16 3.68 -14.36
CA TRP A 62 0.53 2.32 -14.01
C TRP A 62 1.88 2.26 -13.28
N MET A 63 2.12 1.11 -12.67
CA MET A 63 3.40 0.76 -12.05
C MET A 63 4.35 0.22 -13.12
N GLU A 64 5.59 0.68 -13.10
CA GLU A 64 6.68 0.30 -14.01
C GLU A 64 7.85 -0.32 -13.23
N ALA A 65 8.69 -1.09 -13.92
CA ALA A 65 9.87 -1.70 -13.30
C ALA A 65 10.81 -0.67 -12.66
N LYS A 66 10.91 0.52 -13.24
CA LYS A 66 11.77 1.62 -12.75
C LYS A 66 11.23 2.33 -11.49
N ASP A 67 10.01 2.01 -11.05
CA ASP A 67 9.39 2.69 -9.91
C ASP A 67 9.91 2.20 -8.54
N GLY A 68 10.87 1.26 -8.53
CA GLY A 68 11.60 0.86 -7.32
C GLY A 68 10.77 0.09 -6.30
N CYS A 69 9.76 -0.65 -6.76
CA CYS A 69 8.91 -1.48 -5.92
C CYS A 69 9.39 -2.92 -5.76
N ASP A 70 10.61 -3.23 -6.22
CA ASP A 70 11.27 -4.49 -5.93
C ASP A 70 11.83 -4.50 -4.48
N PRO A 71 12.07 -5.68 -3.90
CA PRO A 71 12.57 -5.79 -2.54
C PRO A 71 13.84 -5.01 -2.22
N SER A 72 14.78 -4.94 -3.17
CA SER A 72 16.07 -4.26 -2.95
C SER A 72 15.87 -2.76 -2.88
N SER A 73 15.14 -2.19 -3.86
CA SER A 73 14.82 -0.75 -3.88
C SER A 73 13.97 -0.32 -2.68
N LEU A 74 13.03 -1.16 -2.21
CA LEU A 74 12.21 -0.88 -1.04
C LEU A 74 13.02 -0.78 0.26
N ARG A 75 14.17 -1.44 0.36
CA ARG A 75 15.05 -1.34 1.53
C ARG A 75 15.85 -0.05 1.53
N GLU A 76 16.29 0.38 0.36
CA GLU A 76 17.14 1.57 0.24
C GLU A 76 16.34 2.86 0.15
N LYS A 77 15.32 2.90 -0.73
CA LYS A 77 14.56 4.11 -1.09
C LYS A 77 13.05 3.83 -1.19
N PRO A 78 12.40 3.40 -0.08
CA PRO A 78 10.98 3.03 -0.09
C PRO A 78 10.04 4.17 -0.48
N ALA A 79 10.45 5.43 -0.26
CA ALA A 79 9.62 6.60 -0.56
C ALA A 79 9.21 6.68 -2.04
N GLN A 80 10.12 6.35 -2.96
CA GLN A 80 9.87 6.41 -4.40
C GLN A 80 8.73 5.46 -4.81
N CYS A 81 8.80 4.19 -4.39
CA CYS A 81 7.74 3.22 -4.67
C CYS A 81 6.41 3.62 -4.03
N ILE A 82 6.42 3.97 -2.74
CA ILE A 82 5.20 4.31 -2.00
C ILE A 82 4.51 5.54 -2.61
N GLU A 83 5.28 6.56 -3.00
CA GLU A 83 4.77 7.73 -3.71
C GLU A 83 4.12 7.33 -5.03
N LYS A 84 4.76 6.45 -5.81
CA LYS A 84 4.20 5.99 -7.07
C LYS A 84 2.89 5.23 -6.87
N ILE A 85 2.83 4.32 -5.90
CA ILE A 85 1.60 3.58 -5.57
C ILE A 85 0.49 4.58 -5.21
N LEU A 86 0.78 5.62 -4.41
CA LEU A 86 -0.22 6.62 -4.05
C LEU A 86 -0.75 7.37 -5.30
N ARG A 87 0.14 7.80 -6.20
CA ARG A 87 -0.26 8.48 -7.44
C ARG A 87 -1.14 7.59 -8.33
N VAL A 88 -0.78 6.32 -8.48
CA VAL A 88 -1.57 5.34 -9.25
C VAL A 88 -2.93 5.11 -8.59
N LEU A 89 -2.97 4.96 -7.25
CA LEU A 89 -4.23 4.79 -6.52
C LEU A 89 -5.17 5.99 -6.66
N VAL A 90 -4.64 7.23 -6.62
CA VAL A 90 -5.44 8.43 -6.87
C VAL A 90 -5.95 8.47 -8.31
N SER A 91 -5.14 8.09 -9.29
CA SER A 91 -5.57 7.99 -10.69
C SER A 91 -6.74 7.02 -10.86
N TYR A 92 -6.66 5.83 -10.25
CA TYR A 92 -7.81 4.91 -10.22
C TYR A 92 -9.02 5.52 -9.49
N SER A 93 -8.81 6.25 -8.39
CA SER A 93 -9.93 6.84 -7.64
C SER A 93 -10.68 7.89 -8.45
N VAL A 94 -9.98 8.64 -9.31
CA VAL A 94 -10.60 9.59 -10.24
C VAL A 94 -11.37 8.81 -11.32
N GLU A 95 -10.74 7.81 -11.94
CA GLU A 95 -11.39 6.97 -12.96
C GLU A 95 -12.67 6.29 -12.42
N MET A 96 -12.64 5.79 -11.18
CA MET A 96 -13.82 5.19 -10.54
C MET A 96 -14.98 6.17 -10.39
N LYS A 97 -14.74 7.47 -10.20
CA LYS A 97 -15.81 8.49 -10.14
C LYS A 97 -16.50 8.61 -11.50
N GLU A 98 -15.75 8.56 -12.59
CA GLU A 98 -16.30 8.58 -13.95
C GLU A 98 -17.07 7.28 -14.26
N LEU A 99 -16.48 6.12 -13.93
CA LEU A 99 -17.12 4.82 -14.12
C LEU A 99 -18.42 4.67 -13.32
N ALA A 100 -18.56 5.37 -12.19
CA ALA A 100 -19.79 5.36 -11.40
C ALA A 100 -21.01 5.89 -12.19
N GLY A 101 -20.79 6.70 -13.24
CA GLY A 101 -21.84 7.15 -14.15
C GLY A 101 -22.35 6.06 -15.09
N PHE A 102 -21.69 4.92 -15.18
CA PHE A 102 -22.10 3.80 -16.03
C PHE A 102 -22.92 2.78 -15.23
N GLN A 103 -24.09 2.40 -15.76
CA GLN A 103 -25.03 1.50 -15.09
C GLN A 103 -24.41 0.13 -14.74
N ASN A 104 -23.49 -0.36 -15.57
CA ASN A 104 -22.79 -1.63 -15.36
C ASN A 104 -21.64 -1.56 -14.35
N CYS A 105 -21.27 -0.37 -13.86
CA CYS A 105 -20.13 -0.17 -12.99
C CYS A 105 -20.45 0.60 -11.71
N SER A 106 -21.63 1.22 -11.60
CA SER A 106 -21.98 2.08 -10.48
C SER A 106 -21.91 1.33 -9.14
N GLU A 107 -22.46 0.11 -9.08
CA GLU A 107 -22.44 -0.70 -7.85
C GLU A 107 -21.00 -0.97 -7.39
N PHE A 108 -20.11 -1.35 -8.31
CA PHE A 108 -18.70 -1.62 -8.01
C PHE A 108 -17.95 -0.35 -7.60
N ALA A 109 -18.19 0.76 -8.32
CA ALA A 109 -17.60 2.04 -7.98
C ALA A 109 -18.03 2.52 -6.59
N HIS A 110 -19.31 2.33 -6.21
CA HIS A 110 -19.83 2.64 -4.88
C HIS A 110 -19.18 1.77 -3.79
N LYS A 111 -18.98 0.47 -4.04
CA LYS A 111 -18.28 -0.42 -3.11
C LYS A 111 -16.80 -0.04 -2.93
N LEU A 112 -16.13 0.35 -4.01
CA LEU A 112 -14.68 0.64 -4.00
C LEU A 112 -14.33 2.02 -3.48
N LYS A 113 -15.17 3.02 -3.73
CA LYS A 113 -14.93 4.42 -3.34
C LYS A 113 -14.44 4.57 -1.89
N PRO A 114 -15.18 4.12 -0.85
CA PRO A 114 -14.72 4.30 0.53
C PRO A 114 -13.44 3.52 0.85
N VAL A 115 -13.22 2.37 0.19
CA VAL A 115 -12.01 1.56 0.38
C VAL A 115 -10.78 2.28 -0.17
N MET A 116 -10.89 2.86 -1.36
CA MET A 116 -9.83 3.61 -2.02
C MET A 116 -9.54 4.92 -1.29
N GLU A 117 -10.57 5.70 -0.93
CA GLU A 117 -10.42 6.94 -0.15
C GLU A 117 -9.73 6.67 1.20
N GLY A 118 -10.13 5.59 1.89
CA GLY A 118 -9.51 5.17 3.14
C GLY A 118 -8.05 4.77 2.98
N LEU A 119 -7.69 4.06 1.91
CA LEU A 119 -6.31 3.69 1.62
C LEU A 119 -5.47 4.91 1.23
N ILE A 120 -5.98 5.81 0.36
CA ILE A 120 -5.32 7.07 -0.02
C ILE A 120 -4.97 7.86 1.23
N LYS A 121 -5.93 8.07 2.13
CA LYS A 121 -5.72 8.81 3.39
C LYS A 121 -4.57 8.23 4.20
N LYS A 122 -4.59 6.91 4.44
CA LYS A 122 -3.56 6.22 5.23
C LYS A 122 -2.19 6.25 4.55
N MET A 123 -2.15 6.09 3.23
CA MET A 123 -0.92 6.17 2.45
C MET A 123 -0.31 7.57 2.50
N THR A 124 -1.12 8.62 2.37
CA THR A 124 -0.67 10.01 2.53
C THR A 124 -0.07 10.24 3.92
N THR A 125 -0.71 9.74 4.98
CA THR A 125 -0.17 9.83 6.36
C THR A 125 1.16 9.07 6.49
N CYS A 126 1.25 7.85 5.94
CA CYS A 126 2.48 7.05 5.91
C CYS A 126 3.62 7.78 5.19
N LEU A 127 3.37 8.32 3.99
CA LEU A 127 4.35 9.08 3.21
C LEU A 127 4.82 10.33 3.95
N LYS A 128 3.88 11.12 4.50
CA LYS A 128 4.18 12.32 5.27
C LYS A 128 5.10 12.02 6.45
N SER A 129 4.84 10.92 7.17
CA SER A 129 5.69 10.51 8.30
C SER A 129 7.09 10.03 7.90
N ARG A 130 7.28 9.56 6.66
CA ARG A 130 8.58 9.07 6.15
C ARG A 130 9.42 10.14 5.49
N THR A 131 8.78 11.09 4.81
CA THR A 131 9.46 12.08 3.96
C THR A 131 9.44 13.49 4.55
N GLY A 132 8.55 13.75 5.52
CA GLY A 132 8.26 15.10 6.00
C GLY A 132 7.54 15.99 4.98
N MET A 133 7.25 15.47 3.78
CA MET A 133 6.63 16.22 2.69
C MET A 133 5.14 15.90 2.55
N GLU A 134 4.36 16.91 2.21
CA GLU A 134 2.95 16.75 1.84
C GLU A 134 2.86 16.61 0.32
N LEU A 135 2.30 15.49 -0.14
CA LEU A 135 2.23 15.19 -1.57
C LEU A 135 1.05 15.93 -2.19
N HIS A 136 1.34 16.97 -2.97
CA HIS A 136 0.32 17.65 -3.78
C HIS A 136 0.05 16.83 -5.04
N ILE A 137 -0.94 15.94 -4.95
CA ILE A 137 -1.38 15.14 -6.09
C ILE A 137 -2.37 15.99 -6.88
N LYS A 138 -1.97 16.40 -8.09
CA LYS A 138 -2.90 17.00 -9.04
C LYS A 138 -3.77 15.88 -9.61
N GLU A 139 -5.08 15.97 -9.42
CA GLU A 139 -6.03 15.14 -10.15
C GLU A 139 -5.98 15.57 -11.62
N GLU A 140 -5.44 14.71 -12.48
CA GLU A 140 -5.50 14.92 -13.92
C GLU A 140 -6.89 14.50 -14.41
N LYS A 141 -7.53 15.34 -15.22
CA LYS A 141 -8.85 15.03 -15.75
C LYS A 141 -8.75 13.87 -16.74
N PRO A 142 -9.57 12.82 -16.59
CA PRO A 142 -9.63 11.75 -17.58
C PRO A 142 -10.07 12.30 -18.93
N LYS A 143 -9.51 11.74 -20.00
CA LYS A 143 -9.95 12.06 -21.37
C LYS A 143 -11.36 11.51 -21.59
N PRO A 144 -12.21 12.22 -22.38
CA PRO A 144 -13.51 11.68 -22.75
C PRO A 144 -13.32 10.39 -23.56
N ASN A 145 -13.97 9.32 -23.11
CA ASN A 145 -13.95 8.02 -23.79
C ASN A 145 -15.09 7.94 -24.81
N ASP A 146 -14.85 7.23 -25.91
CA ASP A 146 -15.87 6.98 -26.92
C ASP A 146 -17.01 6.12 -26.34
N LEU A 147 -18.22 6.24 -26.92
CA LEU A 147 -19.40 5.51 -26.43
C LEU A 147 -19.21 3.98 -26.44
N TRP A 148 -18.47 3.45 -27.42
CA TRP A 148 -18.21 2.02 -27.56
C TRP A 148 -17.26 1.48 -26.48
N GLU A 149 -16.31 2.29 -25.99
CA GLU A 149 -15.37 1.91 -24.94
C GLU A 149 -16.06 1.72 -23.59
N LYS A 150 -17.16 2.45 -23.33
CA LYS A 150 -17.89 2.42 -22.05
C LYS A 150 -18.33 1.02 -21.62
N LEU A 151 -18.66 0.15 -22.56
CA LEU A 151 -19.11 -1.21 -22.25
C LEU A 151 -18.00 -2.14 -21.76
N VAL A 152 -16.76 -1.88 -22.19
CA VAL A 152 -15.59 -2.73 -21.91
C VAL A 152 -14.65 -2.12 -20.86
N LEU A 153 -14.73 -0.79 -20.65
CA LEU A 153 -13.90 -0.04 -19.70
C LEU A 153 -14.06 -0.54 -18.26
N CYS A 154 -15.29 -0.84 -17.82
CA CYS A 154 -15.51 -1.26 -16.44
C CYS A 154 -14.78 -2.58 -16.09
N PRO A 155 -15.00 -3.69 -16.81
CA PRO A 155 -14.23 -4.93 -16.62
C PRO A 155 -12.72 -4.73 -16.76
N TYR A 156 -12.29 -3.99 -17.77
CA TYR A 156 -10.88 -3.72 -18.03
C TYR A 156 -10.22 -3.01 -16.84
N THR A 157 -10.83 -1.94 -16.35
CA THR A 157 -10.31 -1.17 -15.22
C THR A 157 -10.31 -2.00 -13.94
N MET A 158 -11.31 -2.85 -13.71
CA MET A 158 -11.34 -3.75 -12.55
C MET A 158 -10.22 -4.79 -12.59
N ASN A 159 -9.93 -5.40 -13.74
CA ASN A 159 -8.82 -6.34 -13.90
C ASN A 159 -7.46 -5.68 -13.65
N ARG A 160 -7.27 -4.44 -14.13
CA ARG A 160 -6.03 -3.70 -13.87
C ARG A 160 -5.93 -3.27 -12.41
N LEU A 161 -7.04 -2.83 -11.80
CA LEU A 161 -7.09 -2.51 -10.37
C LEU A 161 -6.81 -3.74 -9.51
N PHE A 162 -7.25 -4.93 -9.92
CA PHE A 162 -6.93 -6.18 -9.25
C PHE A 162 -5.42 -6.42 -9.24
N SER A 163 -4.78 -6.35 -10.41
CA SER A 163 -3.32 -6.51 -10.55
C SER A 163 -2.56 -5.50 -9.69
N PHE A 164 -2.98 -4.23 -9.73
CA PHE A 164 -2.42 -3.17 -8.88
C PHE A 164 -2.60 -3.45 -7.38
N SER A 165 -3.77 -3.93 -6.97
CA SER A 165 -4.06 -4.24 -5.57
C SER A 165 -3.21 -5.39 -5.03
N VAL A 166 -2.90 -6.39 -5.86
CA VAL A 166 -1.98 -7.49 -5.51
C VAL A 166 -0.58 -6.94 -5.25
N LEU A 167 -0.06 -6.11 -6.16
CA LEU A 167 1.25 -5.49 -6.01
C LEU A 167 1.31 -4.63 -4.74
N THR A 168 0.31 -3.77 -4.54
CA THR A 168 0.21 -2.90 -3.36
C THR A 168 0.20 -3.70 -2.07
N ALA A 169 -0.63 -4.75 -1.99
CA ALA A 169 -0.69 -5.62 -0.82
C ALA A 169 0.65 -6.32 -0.53
N ARG A 170 1.42 -6.69 -1.57
CA ARG A 170 2.75 -7.30 -1.42
C ARG A 170 3.77 -6.30 -0.90
N VAL A 171 3.79 -5.07 -1.41
CA VAL A 171 4.70 -4.01 -0.96
C VAL A 171 4.52 -3.70 0.53
N PHE A 172 3.29 -3.78 1.05
CA PHE A 172 2.98 -3.54 2.45
C PHE A 172 2.82 -4.83 3.29
N ALA A 173 3.12 -6.01 2.74
CA ALA A 173 3.04 -7.26 3.49
C ALA A 173 4.09 -7.32 4.61
N VAL A 174 3.82 -8.09 5.66
CA VAL A 174 4.84 -8.38 6.68
C VAL A 174 5.75 -9.48 6.18
N GLY A 175 7.03 -9.15 6.12
CA GLY A 175 8.10 -10.03 5.64
C GLY A 175 9.11 -9.18 4.91
N ASP A 176 10.35 -9.21 5.37
CA ASP A 176 11.45 -8.66 4.61
C ASP A 176 11.71 -9.60 3.42
N PRO A 177 11.44 -9.20 2.16
CA PRO A 177 11.47 -10.15 1.05
C PRO A 177 12.88 -10.70 0.77
N THR A 178 13.94 -10.14 1.37
CA THR A 178 15.30 -10.71 1.27
C THR A 178 15.76 -11.48 2.52
N ARG A 179 14.91 -11.61 3.56
CA ARG A 179 15.19 -12.54 4.69
C ARG A 179 14.76 -13.98 4.41
N HIS A 180 14.21 -14.27 3.23
CA HIS A 180 13.94 -15.64 2.78
C HIS A 180 15.20 -16.50 2.53
N GLY A 181 16.40 -15.92 2.59
CA GLY A 181 17.67 -16.65 2.42
C GLY A 181 18.56 -16.76 3.67
N SER A 182 18.19 -16.14 4.80
CA SER A 182 19.00 -16.16 6.02
C SER A 182 18.21 -16.70 7.19
N THR A 183 18.10 -18.03 7.24
CA THR A 183 17.62 -18.77 8.40
C THR A 183 18.48 -18.47 9.61
N GLN A 184 17.96 -17.66 10.53
CA GLN A 184 17.90 -17.98 11.95
C GLN A 184 16.57 -17.42 12.49
N ASN A 185 15.49 -18.16 12.21
CA ASN A 185 14.25 -17.98 12.96
C ASN A 185 14.35 -18.85 14.22
N PRO A 186 13.99 -18.35 15.42
CA PRO A 186 13.61 -19.22 16.52
C PRO A 186 12.35 -20.00 16.11
N PRO A 187 12.19 -21.28 16.54
CA PRO A 187 11.08 -22.11 16.12
C PRO A 187 9.74 -21.50 16.60
N CYS A 188 8.81 -21.31 15.67
CA CYS A 188 7.42 -21.05 16.01
C CYS A 188 6.86 -22.28 16.73
N SER A 189 6.57 -22.16 18.02
CA SER A 189 5.82 -23.14 18.79
C SER A 189 4.38 -23.20 18.26
N SER A 190 4.03 -24.34 17.70
CA SER A 190 2.65 -24.73 17.41
C SER A 190 1.91 -24.90 18.74
N GLY A 191 0.85 -24.12 18.93
CA GLY A 191 -0.18 -24.36 19.94
C GLY A 191 -1.50 -24.63 19.23
#